data_AF-A0A243Q3W4-F1
#
_entry.id   AF-A0A243Q3W4-F1
#
_cell.length_a   1.000
_cell.length_b   1.000
_cell.length_c   1.000
_cell.angle_alpha   90.00
_cell.angle_beta   90.00
_cell.angle_gamma   90.00
#
_symmetry.space_group_name_H-M   'P 1'
#
loop_
_entity.id
_entity.type
_entity.pdbx_description
1 polymer ?
#
loop_
_entity_poly.entity_id
_entity_poly.type
_entity_poly.pdbx_seq_one_letter_code
_entity_poly.pdbx_strand_id
1 'polypeptide(L)' 'MSVAAARLDLQPGRMHRDATESGMTVQWRPLHDAVSAVRAGEITEAGSVAALLLAALTPGRRQL' A
#
# COMPACT_ATOMS: atom_id res chain seq x y z
N MET A 1 17.99 -18.65 -17.85
CA MET A 1 16.58 -18.39 -17.48
C MET A 1 16.59 -17.43 -16.30
N SER A 2 16.35 -16.13 -16.55
CA SER A 2 16.30 -15.10 -15.50
C SER A 2 14.84 -14.68 -15.38
N VAL A 3 14.22 -14.97 -14.24
CA VAL A 3 12.92 -14.40 -13.91
C VAL A 3 13.18 -12.95 -13.52
N ALA A 4 12.67 -12.01 -14.31
CA ALA A 4 12.83 -10.59 -14.07
C ALA A 4 12.38 -10.26 -12.63
N ALA A 5 13.30 -9.77 -11.80
CA ALA A 5 13.06 -9.27 -10.45
C ALA A 5 12.31 -7.91 -10.51
N ALA A 6 11.13 -7.88 -11.11
CA ALA A 6 10.38 -6.67 -11.41
C ALA A 6 9.06 -6.63 -10.64
N ARG A 7 9.14 -6.33 -9.33
CA ARG A 7 8.12 -5.74 -8.42
C ARG A 7 8.32 -6.23 -6.98
N LEU A 8 9.44 -5.89 -6.37
CA LEU A 8 9.57 -6.01 -4.91
C LEU A 8 9.76 -4.63 -4.25
N ASP A 9 10.01 -3.61 -5.04
CA ASP A 9 10.13 -2.22 -4.63
C ASP A 9 8.86 -1.45 -4.97
N LEU A 10 8.12 -1.04 -3.94
CA LEU A 10 7.04 -0.07 -4.10
C LEU A 10 7.64 1.33 -4.09
N GLN A 11 7.30 2.11 -5.12
CA GLN A 11 7.66 3.52 -5.21
C GLN A 11 6.41 4.38 -4.99
N PRO A 12 6.55 5.58 -4.38
CA PRO A 12 5.45 6.52 -4.32
C PRO A 12 4.92 6.86 -5.72
N GLY A 13 3.65 6.56 -5.96
CA GLY A 13 2.93 6.96 -7.15
C GLY A 13 2.21 8.30 -6.95
N ARG A 14 1.78 8.92 -8.05
CA ARG A 14 0.79 10.02 -7.96
C ARG A 14 -0.58 9.40 -7.74
N MET A 15 -1.30 9.87 -6.73
CA MET A 15 -2.71 9.52 -6.55
C MET A 15 -3.53 10.21 -7.64
N HIS A 16 -4.22 9.41 -8.47
CA HIS A 16 -5.25 9.89 -9.38
C HIS A 16 -6.56 9.22 -8.96
N ARG A 17 -7.64 10.01 -8.89
CA ARG A 17 -8.98 9.48 -8.62
C ARG A 17 -9.88 9.69 -9.80
N ASP A 18 -10.66 8.66 -10.11
CA ASP A 18 -11.61 8.68 -11.22
C ASP A 18 -13.00 9.14 -10.76
N ALA A 19 -13.80 9.65 -11.69
CA ALA A 19 -15.17 10.12 -11.39
C ALA A 19 -16.06 9.02 -10.78
N THR A 20 -15.75 7.75 -11.07
CA THR A 20 -16.42 6.56 -10.51
C THR A 20 -16.16 6.34 -9.03
N GLU A 21 -15.16 7.00 -8.44
CA GLU A 21 -14.83 6.93 -7.02
C GLU A 21 -15.55 8.02 -6.20
N SER A 22 -16.44 8.78 -6.84
CA SER A 22 -17.28 9.78 -6.17
C SER A 22 -18.13 9.15 -5.07
N GLY A 23 -18.03 9.69 -3.85
CA GLY A 23 -18.74 9.20 -2.67
C GLY A 23 -17.96 8.15 -1.85
N MET A 24 -16.79 7.71 -2.31
CA MET A 24 -15.92 6.87 -1.50
C MET A 24 -15.21 7.67 -0.41
N THR A 25 -15.14 7.09 0.80
CA THR A 25 -14.40 7.69 1.92
C THR A 25 -12.92 7.39 1.78
N VAL A 26 -12.08 8.41 1.97
CA VAL A 26 -10.62 8.21 2.06
C VAL A 26 -10.12 8.52 3.44
N GLN A 27 -9.25 7.64 3.93
CA GLN A 27 -8.57 7.75 5.21
C GLN A 27 -7.07 7.66 5.02
N TRP A 28 -6.34 8.61 5.62
CA TRP A 28 -4.89 8.54 5.74
C TRP A 28 -4.55 7.88 7.08
N ARG A 29 -3.65 6.89 7.05
CA ARG A 29 -3.15 6.20 8.24
C ARG A 29 -1.63 6.16 8.20
N PRO A 30 -0.93 6.29 9.34
CA PRO A 30 0.47 5.86 9.44
C PRO A 30 0.62 4.41 8.95
N LEU A 31 1.76 4.11 8.31
CA LEU A 31 1.99 2.76 7.76
C LEU A 31 1.85 1.65 8.82
N HIS A 32 2.31 1.90 10.05
CA HIS A 32 2.20 0.92 11.14
C HIS A 32 0.75 0.65 11.56
N ASP A 33 -0.12 1.66 11.50
CA ASP A 33 -1.55 1.51 11.78
C ASP A 33 -2.27 0.78 10.66
N ALA A 34 -1.91 1.06 9.40
CA ALA A 34 -2.43 0.33 8.25
C ALA A 34 -2.03 -1.16 8.28
N VAL A 35 -0.80 -1.47 8.67
CA VAL A 35 -0.35 -2.87 8.87
C VAL A 35 -1.11 -3.53 10.02
N SER A 36 -1.39 -2.80 11.10
CA SER A 36 -2.19 -3.31 12.22
C SER A 36 -3.63 -3.63 11.78
N ALA A 37 -4.23 -2.77 10.95
CA ALA A 37 -5.56 -3.00 10.37
C ALA A 37 -5.62 -4.23 9.45
N VAL A 38 -4.56 -4.49 8.67
CA VAL A 38 -4.41 -5.76 7.91
C VAL A 38 -4.40 -6.95 8.85
N ARG A 39 -3.60 -6.91 9.92
CA ARG A 39 -3.50 -8.01 10.90
C ARG A 39 -4.79 -8.24 11.68
N ALA A 40 -5.56 -7.19 11.93
CA ALA A 40 -6.87 -7.25 12.56
C ALA A 40 -7.98 -7.73 11.62
N GLY A 41 -7.71 -7.85 10.31
CA GLY A 41 -8.70 -8.23 9.31
C GLY A 41 -9.67 -7.11 8.91
N GLU A 42 -9.35 -5.85 9.22
CA GLU A 42 -10.11 -4.68 8.76
C GLU A 42 -9.85 -4.38 7.27
N ILE A 43 -8.62 -4.62 6.82
CA ILE A 43 -8.21 -4.50 5.42
C ILE A 43 -7.96 -5.92 4.88
N THR A 44 -8.81 -6.36 3.96
CA THR A 44 -8.84 -7.74 3.47
C THR A 44 -8.65 -7.88 1.96
N GLU A 45 -8.78 -6.78 1.21
CA GLU A 45 -8.56 -6.78 -0.25
C GLU A 45 -7.09 -7.16 -0.53
N ALA A 46 -6.90 -8.19 -1.35
CA ALA A 46 -5.62 -8.87 -1.50
C ALA A 46 -4.49 -7.95 -2.00
N GLY A 47 -4.79 -7.05 -2.95
CA GLY A 47 -3.83 -6.08 -3.46
C GLY A 47 -3.36 -5.11 -2.37
N SER A 48 -4.30 -4.60 -1.58
CA SER A 48 -4.05 -3.70 -0.45
C SER A 48 -3.21 -4.37 0.63
N VAL A 49 -3.54 -5.61 0.99
CA VAL A 49 -2.77 -6.41 1.97
C VAL A 49 -1.34 -6.60 1.48
N ALA A 50 -1.15 -7.03 0.24
CA ALA A 50 0.18 -7.25 -0.33
C ALA A 50 1.00 -5.95 -0.36
N ALA A 51 0.39 -4.83 -0.80
CA ALA A 51 1.06 -3.55 -0.91
C ALA A 51 1.53 -3.02 0.46
N LEU A 52 0.67 -3.07 1.48
CA LEU A 52 1.01 -2.60 2.82
C LEU A 52 2.12 -3.44 3.47
N LEU A 53 2.08 -4.76 3.29
CA LEU A 53 3.10 -5.65 3.84
C LEU A 53 4.46 -5.45 3.13
N LEU A 54 4.48 -5.31 1.81
CA LEU A 54 5.71 -5.02 1.05
C LEU A 54 6.30 -3.64 1.42
N ALA A 55 5.46 -2.62 1.59
CA ALA A 55 5.91 -1.30 2.02
C ALA A 55 6.57 -1.34 3.41
N ALA A 56 6.05 -2.15 4.34
CA ALA A 56 6.61 -2.32 5.67
C ALA A 56 7.95 -3.09 5.70
N LEU A 57 8.21 -3.93 4.70
CA LEU A 57 9.47 -4.67 4.57
C LEU A 57 10.59 -3.82 3.94
N THR A 58 10.25 -2.70 3.31
CA THR A 58 11.21 -1.82 2.65
C THR A 58 11.81 -0.84 3.67
N PRO A 59 13.14 -0.83 3.92
CA PRO A 59 13.78 0.12 4.82
C PRO A 59 13.54 1.56 4.34
N GLY A 60 12.96 2.39 5.20
CA GLY A 60 12.45 3.71 4.83
C GLY A 60 13.53 4.68 4.33
N ARG A 61 13.32 5.23 3.13
CA ARG A 61 13.68 6.62 2.85
C ARG A 61 12.71 7.49 3.64
N ARG A 62 13.23 8.25 4.60
CA ARG A 62 12.48 9.32 5.29
C ARG A 62 11.82 10.21 4.23
N GLN A 63 10.49 10.31 4.29
CA GLN A 63 9.75 11.38 3.64
C GLN A 63 10.13 12.67 4.38
N LEU A 64 10.98 13.48 3.74
CA LEU A 64 11.24 14.88 4.12
C LEU A 64 10.15 15.76 3.50
#